data_AF-A0AAD8MV10-F1
#
_entry.id   AF-A0AAD8MV10-F1
#
_cell.length_a   1.000
_cell.length_b   1.000
_cell.length_c   1.000
_cell.angle_alpha   90.00
_cell.angle_beta   90.00
_cell.angle_gamma   90.00
#
_symmetry.space_group_name_H-M   'P 1'
#
loop_
_entity.id
_entity.type
_entity.pdbx_description
1 polymer ?
#
loop_
_entity_poly.entity_id
_entity_poly.type
_entity_poly.pdbx_seq_one_letter_code
_entity_poly.pdbx_strand_id
1 'polypeptide(L)'
;MVILSAGAAEEFFKNHDFDFADRFVNVSMKSHEFYKSSMALGAYSSYWRTLKRICTVQLFSNKRINETVLIRQKCVDVMLSWIEKEVEKDASGGIEVNKFVFPTSFNLIGNLTVSRDLMDPYSEMASEFYSALSGIAECLGRPNISDLFPTFHGLDGLTCRG
;
A
#
# COMPACT_ATOMS: atom_id res chain seq x y z
N MET A 1 -14.30 -7.34 -18.29
CA MET A 1 -13.93 -6.33 -19.31
C MET A 1 -12.45 -6.02 -19.14
N VAL A 2 -11.69 -5.90 -20.24
CA VAL A 2 -10.27 -5.57 -20.22
C VAL A 2 -10.03 -4.38 -21.13
N ILE A 3 -9.35 -3.34 -20.64
CA ILE A 3 -9.03 -2.13 -21.40
C ILE A 3 -7.56 -2.20 -21.81
N LEU A 4 -7.29 -2.25 -23.11
CA LEU A 4 -5.95 -2.51 -23.67
C LEU A 4 -5.42 -1.38 -24.56
N SER A 5 -6.08 -0.22 -24.60
CA SER A 5 -5.60 0.95 -25.35
C SER A 5 -5.71 2.23 -24.55
N ALA A 6 -4.81 3.19 -24.81
CA ALA A 6 -4.83 4.49 -24.16
C ALA A 6 -6.12 5.26 -24.44
N GLY A 7 -6.62 5.23 -25.69
CA GLY A 7 -7.86 5.91 -26.06
C GLY A 7 -9.09 5.34 -25.33
N ALA A 8 -9.18 4.00 -25.22
CA ALA A 8 -10.27 3.38 -24.46
C ALA A 8 -10.15 3.65 -22.95
N ALA A 9 -8.93 3.67 -22.40
CA ALA A 9 -8.71 4.03 -21.00
C ALA A 9 -9.06 5.50 -20.73
N GLU A 10 -8.72 6.40 -21.64
CA GLU A 10 -9.06 7.82 -21.53
C GLU A 10 -10.57 8.02 -21.53
N GLU A 11 -11.29 7.43 -22.49
CA GLU A 11 -12.75 7.48 -22.56
C GLU A 11 -13.37 6.97 -21.26
N PHE A 12 -12.89 5.81 -20.80
CA PHE A 12 -13.39 5.16 -19.59
C PHE A 12 -13.15 5.99 -18.32
N PHE A 13 -11.93 6.50 -18.12
CA PHE A 13 -11.56 7.22 -16.89
C PHE A 13 -11.87 8.73 -16.91
N LYS A 14 -12.28 9.31 -18.05
CA LYS A 14 -12.70 10.72 -18.11
C LYS A 14 -14.22 10.88 -18.21
N ASN A 15 -14.87 10.06 -19.02
CA ASN A 15 -16.29 10.26 -19.37
C ASN A 15 -17.23 9.28 -18.66
N HIS A 16 -16.70 8.14 -18.21
CA HIS A 16 -17.47 7.08 -17.55
C HIS A 16 -16.94 6.74 -16.15
N ASP A 17 -16.08 7.57 -15.57
CA ASP A 17 -15.36 7.26 -14.34
C ASP A 17 -16.29 6.98 -13.14
N PHE A 18 -17.42 7.69 -13.07
CA PHE A 18 -18.42 7.53 -12.02
C PHE A 18 -19.08 6.15 -12.05
N ASP A 19 -19.45 5.66 -13.22
CA ASP A 19 -20.13 4.36 -13.39
C ASP A 19 -19.24 3.19 -12.98
N PHE A 20 -17.91 3.41 -12.98
CA PHE A 20 -16.89 2.43 -12.61
C PHE A 20 -16.05 2.87 -11.40
N ALA A 21 -16.60 3.76 -10.56
CA ALA A 21 -15.89 4.29 -9.41
C ALA A 21 -15.63 3.23 -8.33
N ASP A 22 -16.46 2.19 -8.26
CA ASP A 22 -16.35 1.09 -7.30
C ASP A 22 -15.21 0.13 -7.62
N ARG A 23 -14.82 -0.65 -6.61
CA ARG A 23 -13.75 -1.65 -6.71
C ARG A 23 -14.33 -3.04 -6.55
N PHE A 24 -13.80 -3.98 -7.34
CA PHE A 24 -14.02 -5.39 -7.06
C PHE A 24 -13.24 -5.77 -5.79
N VAL A 25 -13.96 -6.24 -4.77
CA VAL A 25 -13.40 -6.65 -3.49
C VAL A 25 -13.49 -8.16 -3.38
N ASN A 26 -12.34 -8.82 -3.50
CA ASN A 26 -12.25 -10.28 -3.41
C ASN A 26 -12.42 -10.78 -1.96
N VAL A 27 -12.58 -12.09 -1.76
CA VAL A 27 -12.80 -12.69 -0.43
C VAL A 27 -11.70 -12.28 0.57
N SER A 28 -10.43 -12.32 0.15
CA SER A 28 -9.30 -11.95 1.00
C SER A 28 -9.36 -10.47 1.44
N MET A 29 -9.80 -9.57 0.56
CA MET A 29 -9.97 -8.14 0.84
C MET A 29 -11.14 -7.85 1.79
N LYS A 30 -12.10 -8.78 1.94
CA LYS A 30 -13.20 -8.66 2.90
C LYS A 30 -12.80 -9.03 4.33
N SER A 31 -11.62 -9.61 4.52
CA SER A 31 -11.13 -9.97 5.85
C SER A 31 -11.19 -8.77 6.81
N HIS A 32 -11.69 -9.02 8.02
CA HIS A 32 -11.92 -8.02 9.07
C HIS A 32 -12.74 -6.80 8.64
N GLU A 33 -13.55 -6.93 7.57
CA GLU A 33 -14.36 -5.84 7.02
C GLU A 33 -13.51 -4.61 6.60
N PHE A 34 -12.21 -4.80 6.36
CA PHE A 34 -11.25 -3.71 6.11
C PHE A 34 -11.63 -2.85 4.90
N TYR A 35 -12.26 -3.45 3.89
CA TYR A 35 -12.72 -2.73 2.71
C TYR A 35 -13.71 -1.60 3.04
N LYS A 36 -14.49 -1.70 4.14
CA LYS A 36 -15.47 -0.67 4.52
C LYS A 36 -14.83 0.64 5.00
N SER A 37 -13.62 0.58 5.56
CA SER A 37 -12.87 1.74 6.06
C SER A 37 -11.69 2.13 5.16
N SER A 38 -11.37 1.31 4.15
CA SER A 38 -10.25 1.53 3.25
C SER A 38 -10.55 2.56 2.17
N MET A 39 -9.65 3.52 1.99
CA MET A 39 -9.69 4.44 0.85
C MET A 39 -9.35 3.74 -0.49
N ALA A 40 -8.58 2.65 -0.45
CA ALA A 40 -8.16 1.93 -1.65
C ALA A 40 -9.21 0.92 -2.16
N LEU A 41 -9.98 0.33 -1.24
CA LEU A 41 -10.94 -0.75 -1.53
C LEU A 41 -12.40 -0.37 -1.32
N GLY A 42 -12.66 0.73 -0.60
CA GLY A 42 -14.01 1.14 -0.26
C GLY A 42 -14.83 1.59 -1.47
N ALA A 43 -16.11 1.27 -1.43
CA ALA A 43 -17.08 1.73 -2.42
C ALA A 43 -17.25 3.25 -2.38
N TYR A 44 -17.55 3.82 -3.54
CA TYR A 44 -17.81 5.23 -3.71
C TYR A 44 -19.01 5.66 -2.87
N SER A 45 -18.74 6.45 -1.85
CA SER A 45 -19.72 6.87 -0.85
C SER A 45 -19.40 8.26 -0.32
N SER A 46 -20.31 8.87 0.44
CA SER A 46 -20.04 10.13 1.15
C SER A 46 -18.84 9.99 2.10
N TYR A 47 -18.72 8.85 2.78
CA TYR A 47 -17.60 8.52 3.64
C TYR A 47 -16.29 8.46 2.86
N TRP A 48 -16.23 7.67 1.78
CA TRP A 48 -15.04 7.55 0.93
C TRP A 48 -14.61 8.90 0.34
N ARG A 49 -15.56 9.71 -0.16
CA ARG A 49 -15.28 11.07 -0.66
C ARG A 49 -14.67 11.96 0.41
N THR A 50 -15.12 11.82 1.65
CA THR A 50 -14.60 12.60 2.79
C THR A 50 -13.17 12.19 3.11
N LEU A 51 -12.89 10.88 3.20
CA LEU A 51 -11.52 10.37 3.37
C LEU A 51 -10.59 10.86 2.26
N LYS A 52 -11.00 10.70 0.99
CA LYS A 52 -10.21 11.17 -0.16
C LYS A 52 -9.94 12.67 -0.08
N ARG A 53 -10.94 13.49 0.27
CA ARG A 53 -10.77 14.94 0.43
C ARG A 53 -9.77 15.28 1.54
N ILE A 54 -9.85 14.60 2.69
CA ILE A 54 -8.92 14.81 3.80
C ILE A 54 -7.49 14.51 3.34
N CYS A 55 -7.25 13.35 2.72
CA CYS A 55 -5.93 13.00 2.20
C CYS A 55 -5.41 14.01 1.18
N THR A 56 -6.23 14.37 0.18
CA THR A 56 -5.83 15.33 -0.86
C THR A 56 -5.47 16.69 -0.29
N VAL A 57 -6.24 17.21 0.68
CA VAL A 57 -6.01 18.55 1.22
C VAL A 57 -4.88 18.56 2.26
N GLN A 58 -4.89 17.60 3.19
CA GLN A 58 -4.05 17.64 4.38
C GLN A 58 -2.69 16.95 4.20
N LEU A 59 -2.62 15.95 3.31
CA LEU A 59 -1.41 15.14 3.11
C LEU A 59 -0.76 15.42 1.74
N PHE A 60 -1.57 15.49 0.68
CA PHE A 60 -1.08 15.48 -0.70
C PHE A 60 -1.23 16.81 -1.45
N SER A 61 -1.53 17.90 -0.76
CA SER A 61 -1.55 19.22 -1.41
C SER A 61 -0.12 19.69 -1.69
N ASN A 62 0.07 20.45 -2.77
CA ASN A 62 1.40 20.96 -3.16
C ASN A 62 2.11 21.69 -2.02
N LYS A 63 1.36 22.48 -1.23
CA LYS A 63 1.89 23.15 -0.04
C LYS A 63 2.47 22.14 0.96
N ARG A 64 1.73 21.07 1.29
CA ARG A 64 2.15 20.05 2.26
C ARG A 64 3.30 19.20 1.73
N ILE A 65 3.30 18.89 0.44
CA ILE A 65 4.43 18.22 -0.23
C ILE A 65 5.69 19.09 -0.14
N ASN A 66 5.59 20.40 -0.34
CA ASN A 66 6.75 21.29 -0.25
C ASN A 66 7.25 21.47 1.19
N GLU A 67 6.34 21.64 2.17
CA GLU A 67 6.67 21.77 3.60
C GLU A 67 7.43 20.55 4.14
N THR A 68 7.19 19.38 3.56
CA THR A 68 7.74 18.10 4.02
C THR A 68 9.02 17.69 3.30
N VAL A 69 9.61 18.58 2.48
CA VAL A 69 10.83 18.28 1.71
C VAL A 69 12.01 17.87 2.61
N LEU A 70 12.20 18.57 3.73
CA LEU A 70 13.29 18.29 4.67
C LEU A 70 13.12 16.93 5.35
N ILE A 71 11.87 16.54 5.65
CA ILE A 71 11.56 15.22 6.22
C ILE A 71 11.88 14.12 5.20
N ARG A 72 11.50 14.30 3.93
CA ARG A 72 11.81 13.35 2.87
C ARG A 72 13.32 13.20 2.66
N GLN A 73 14.04 14.33 2.61
CA GLN A 73 15.51 14.33 2.49
C GLN A 73 16.15 13.57 3.64
N LYS A 74 15.76 13.88 4.89
CA LYS A 74 16.24 13.16 6.07
C LYS A 74 16.00 11.64 5.97
N CYS A 75 14.82 11.20 5.52
CA CYS A 75 14.52 9.77 5.39
C CYS A 75 15.43 9.10 4.33
N VAL A 76 15.73 9.81 3.24
CA VAL A 76 16.64 9.33 2.20
C VAL A 76 18.09 9.30 2.71
N ASP A 77 18.54 10.34 3.42
CA ASP A 77 19.89 10.39 3.99
C ASP A 77 20.12 9.24 4.99
N VAL A 78 19.11 8.95 5.82
CA VAL A 78 19.13 7.79 6.73
C VAL A 78 19.20 6.47 5.94
N MET A 79 18.41 6.33 4.88
CA MET A 79 18.45 5.14 4.01
C MET A 79 19.84 4.94 3.41
N LEU A 80 20.45 6.00 2.89
CA LEU A 80 21.81 5.96 2.33
C LEU A 80 22.82 5.56 3.39
N SER A 81 22.72 6.10 4.61
CA SER A 81 23.60 5.71 5.72
C SER A 81 23.49 4.23 6.09
N TRP A 82 22.32 3.60 5.89
CA TRP A 82 22.17 2.16 6.10
C TRP A 82 22.83 1.35 4.98
N ILE A 83 22.66 1.80 3.74
CA ILE A 83 23.30 1.18 2.57
C ILE A 83 24.82 1.24 2.70
N GLU A 84 25.38 2.42 3.00
CA GLU A 84 26.82 2.63 3.20
C GLU A 84 27.39 1.66 4.24
N LYS A 85 26.74 1.55 5.40
CA LYS A 85 27.12 0.59 6.46
C LYS A 85 27.06 -0.87 6.01
N GLU A 86 26.17 -1.22 5.10
CA GLU A 86 26.09 -2.58 4.59
C GLU A 86 27.22 -2.86 3.60
N VAL A 87 27.58 -1.89 2.76
CA VAL A 87 28.75 -1.98 1.85
C VAL A 87 30.05 -2.14 2.63
N GLU A 88 30.20 -1.42 3.74
CA GLU A 88 31.39 -1.55 4.60
C GLU A 88 31.57 -2.95 5.18
N LYS A 89 30.49 -3.71 5.40
CA LYS A 89 30.55 -5.07 5.94
C LYS A 89 30.93 -6.11 4.89
N ASP A 90 30.48 -5.93 3.65
CA ASP A 90 30.80 -6.82 2.53
C ASP A 90 30.95 -6.02 1.23
N ALA A 91 32.18 -5.53 1.01
CA ALA A 91 32.52 -4.76 -0.19
C ALA A 91 32.49 -5.58 -1.49
N SER A 92 32.33 -6.90 -1.40
CA SER A 92 32.32 -7.82 -2.55
C SER A 92 30.92 -8.33 -2.92
N GLY A 93 29.93 -8.13 -2.05
CA GLY A 93 28.56 -8.60 -2.20
C GLY A 93 27.63 -7.62 -2.92
N GLY A 94 26.60 -8.15 -3.58
CA GLY A 94 25.49 -7.35 -4.06
C GLY A 94 24.60 -6.88 -2.89
N ILE A 95 23.98 -5.71 -3.04
CA ILE A 95 23.09 -5.14 -2.01
C ILE A 95 21.64 -5.39 -2.39
N GLU A 96 20.86 -5.96 -1.48
CA GLU A 96 19.41 -6.03 -1.64
C GLU A 96 18.75 -4.69 -1.24
N VAL A 97 18.50 -3.83 -2.22
CA VAL A 97 17.95 -2.48 -2.01
C VAL A 97 16.58 -2.48 -1.31
N ASN A 98 15.76 -3.51 -1.54
CA ASN A 98 14.43 -3.64 -0.92
C ASN A 98 14.49 -3.66 0.61
N LYS A 99 15.57 -4.20 1.19
CA LYS A 99 15.82 -4.23 2.65
C LYS A 99 15.84 -2.84 3.28
N PHE A 100 16.23 -1.81 2.52
CA PHE A 100 16.32 -0.43 3.00
C PHE A 100 15.14 0.43 2.54
N VAL A 101 14.70 0.26 1.28
CA VAL A 101 13.59 1.05 0.72
C VAL A 101 12.28 0.84 1.48
N PHE A 102 12.01 -0.40 1.90
CA PHE A 102 10.77 -0.72 2.60
C PHE A 102 10.69 -0.04 3.98
N PRO A 103 11.66 -0.21 4.91
CA PRO A 103 11.68 0.54 6.17
C PRO A 103 11.66 2.06 5.98
N THR A 104 12.39 2.60 5.00
CA THR A 104 12.39 4.04 4.69
C THR A 104 11.03 4.54 4.26
N SER A 105 10.27 3.76 3.49
CA SER A 105 8.90 4.13 3.07
C SER A 105 7.96 4.24 4.26
N PHE A 106 8.04 3.30 5.20
CA PHE A 106 7.25 3.34 6.44
C PHE A 106 7.70 4.46 7.37
N ASN A 107 9.01 4.69 7.51
CA ASN A 107 9.52 5.81 8.30
C ASN A 107 9.11 7.15 7.70
N LEU A 108 9.08 7.28 6.38
CA LEU A 108 8.55 8.48 5.74
C LEU A 108 7.07 8.69 6.12
N ILE A 109 6.22 7.67 5.97
CA ILE A 109 4.81 7.77 6.36
C ILE A 109 4.67 8.10 7.86
N GLY A 110 5.45 7.44 8.71
CA GLY A 110 5.49 7.66 10.16
C GLY A 110 5.87 9.08 10.52
N ASN A 111 6.94 9.62 9.94
CA ASN A 111 7.38 11.00 10.19
C ASN A 111 6.35 12.02 9.69
N LEU A 112 5.67 11.76 8.57
CA LEU A 112 4.65 12.66 8.03
C LEU A 112 3.34 12.66 8.80
N THR A 113 2.99 11.56 9.48
CA THR A 113 1.67 11.38 10.10
C THR A 113 1.71 11.43 11.62
N VAL A 114 2.74 10.88 12.24
CA VAL A 114 2.88 10.72 13.70
C VAL A 114 4.27 11.13 14.22
N SER A 115 5.08 11.79 13.39
CA SER A 115 6.41 12.34 13.73
C SER A 115 7.38 11.35 14.36
N ARG A 116 7.35 10.07 13.95
CA ARG A 116 8.23 9.02 14.46
C ARG A 116 8.67 8.06 13.36
N ASP A 117 9.83 7.45 13.56
CA ASP A 117 10.24 6.27 12.79
C ASP A 117 9.42 5.05 13.25
N LEU A 118 8.98 4.23 12.29
CA LEU A 118 8.16 3.05 12.53
C LEU A 118 8.95 1.74 12.42
N MET A 119 10.07 1.78 11.69
CA MET A 119 10.83 0.61 11.28
C MET A 119 12.32 0.85 11.44
N ASP A 120 13.04 -0.19 11.84
CA ASP A 120 14.49 -0.26 11.80
C ASP A 120 14.87 -1.48 10.96
N PRO A 121 15.63 -1.33 9.85
CA PRO A 121 16.01 -2.45 8.98
C PRO A 121 16.78 -3.57 9.68
N TYR A 122 17.34 -3.33 10.87
CA TYR A 122 18.08 -4.32 11.64
C TYR A 122 17.26 -4.94 12.80
N SER A 123 16.01 -4.51 12.98
CA SER A 123 15.12 -5.03 14.02
C SER A 123 14.34 -6.27 13.54
N GLU A 124 14.18 -7.24 14.43
CA GLU A 124 13.34 -8.43 14.21
C GLU A 124 11.90 -8.05 13.86
N MET A 125 11.36 -7.03 14.54
CA MET A 125 10.02 -6.49 14.27
C MET A 125 9.85 -6.04 12.81
N ALA A 126 10.89 -5.45 12.20
CA ALA A 126 10.80 -5.01 10.81
C ALA A 126 10.76 -6.20 9.84
N SER A 127 11.51 -7.26 10.13
CA SER A 127 11.51 -8.52 9.37
C SER A 127 10.18 -9.26 9.48
N GLU A 128 9.61 -9.35 10.69
CA GLU A 128 8.28 -9.94 10.91
C GLU A 128 7.20 -9.17 10.18
N PHE A 129 7.22 -7.84 10.28
CA PHE A 129 6.24 -6.98 9.62
C PHE A 129 6.34 -7.04 8.09
N TYR A 130 7.57 -7.08 7.54
CA TYR A 130 7.81 -7.31 6.12
C TYR A 130 7.24 -8.65 5.65
N SER A 131 7.47 -9.72 6.43
CA SER A 131 6.96 -11.06 6.13
C SER A 131 5.43 -11.10 6.15
N ALA A 132 4.80 -10.46 7.14
CA ALA A 132 3.35 -10.34 7.23
C ALA A 132 2.75 -9.59 6.02
N LEU A 133 3.35 -8.46 5.63
CA LEU A 133 2.89 -7.69 4.47
C LEU A 133 3.12 -8.42 3.15
N SER A 134 4.21 -9.17 3.03
CA SER A 134 4.47 -10.04 1.87
C SER A 134 3.41 -11.14 1.76
N GLY A 135 3.03 -11.77 2.89
CA GLY A 135 1.93 -12.73 2.94
C GLY A 135 0.58 -12.12 2.58
N ILE A 136 0.30 -10.89 3.02
CA ILE A 136 -0.92 -10.16 2.62
C ILE A 136 -0.91 -9.91 1.10
N ALA A 137 0.19 -9.43 0.54
CA ALA A 137 0.31 -9.18 -0.90
C ALA A 137 0.10 -10.45 -1.72
N GLU A 138 0.63 -11.58 -1.26
CA GLU A 138 0.43 -12.89 -1.88
C GLU A 138 -1.04 -13.34 -1.81
N CYS A 139 -1.69 -13.20 -0.65
CA CYS A 139 -3.12 -13.50 -0.49
C CYS A 139 -4.00 -12.63 -1.40
N LEU A 140 -3.67 -11.34 -1.55
CA LEU A 140 -4.43 -10.42 -2.40
C LEU A 140 -4.23 -10.68 -3.89
N GLY A 141 -3.02 -11.10 -4.28
CA GLY A 141 -2.65 -11.33 -5.69
C GLY A 141 -3.01 -12.71 -6.22
N ARG A 142 -3.22 -13.71 -5.36
CA ARG A 142 -3.59 -15.06 -5.77
C ARG A 142 -5.07 -15.11 -6.20
N PRO A 143 -5.37 -15.69 -7.38
CA PRO A 143 -6.76 -15.96 -7.76
C PRO A 143 -7.38 -16.93 -6.77
N ASN A 144 -8.58 -16.61 -6.29
CA ASN A 144 -9.34 -17.48 -5.41
C ASN A 144 -10.57 -18.01 -6.15
N ILE A 145 -10.79 -19.32 -6.09
CA ILE A 145 -11.89 -20.00 -6.77
C ILE A 145 -13.25 -19.53 -6.28
N SER A 146 -13.37 -19.15 -5.00
CA SER A 146 -14.56 -18.60 -4.39
C SER A 146 -15.01 -17.30 -5.06
N ASP A 147 -14.06 -16.44 -5.46
CA ASP A 147 -14.36 -15.19 -6.16
C ASP A 147 -14.90 -15.39 -7.57
N LEU A 148 -14.59 -16.55 -8.19
CA LEU A 148 -15.10 -16.93 -9.52
C LEU A 148 -16.39 -17.75 -9.43
N PHE A 149 -16.51 -18.59 -8.41
CA PHE A 149 -17.57 -19.55 -8.23
C PHE A 149 -18.13 -19.44 -6.80
N PRO A 150 -19.19 -18.64 -6.61
CA PRO A 150 -19.73 -18.34 -5.28
C PRO A 150 -20.16 -19.58 -4.47
N THR A 151 -20.44 -20.70 -5.13
CA THR A 151 -20.77 -21.99 -4.52
C THR A 151 -19.66 -22.54 -3.62
N PHE A 152 -18.40 -22.14 -3.83
CA PHE A 152 -17.26 -22.60 -3.03
C PHE A 152 -16.93 -21.72 -1.82
N HIS A 153 -17.67 -20.61 -1.60
CA HIS A 153 -17.45 -19.73 -0.45
C HIS A 153 -17.43 -20.47 0.90
N GLY A 154 -18.23 -21.52 1.06
CA GLY A 154 -18.32 -22.29 2.31
C GLY A 154 -17.15 -23.25 2.59
N LEU A 155 -16.31 -23.52 1.58
CA LEU A 155 -15.13 -24.39 1.67
C LEU A 155 -13.81 -23.60 1.79
N ASP A 156 -13.90 -22.28 1.72
CA ASP A 156 -12.75 -21.41 1.67
C ASP A 156 -12.23 -21.06 3.07
N GLY A 157 -11.05 -21.56 3.42
CA GLY A 157 -10.39 -21.29 4.69
C GLY A 157 -9.95 -19.83 4.88
N LEU A 158 -10.04 -18.99 3.84
CA LEU A 158 -9.78 -17.55 3.89
C LEU A 158 -11.01 -16.72 4.26
N THR A 159 -12.21 -17.34 4.28
CA THR A 159 -13.36 -16.72 4.95
C THR A 159 -13.13 -16.82 6.46
N CYS A 160 -12.54 -15.77 7.04
CA CYS A 160 -12.58 -15.57 8.48
C CYS A 160 -14.05 -15.62 8.90
N ARG A 161 -14.49 -16.75 9.48
CA ARG A 161 -15.74 -16.82 10.22
C ARG A 161 -15.57 -15.89 11.42
N GLY A 162 -16.25 -14.74 11.35
CA GLY A 162 -16.52 -13.91 12.52
C GLY A 162 -17.46 -14.62 13.48
#